data_AF-A0A382GFE4-F1
#
_entry.id   AF-A0A382GFE4-F1
#
_cell.length_a   1.000
_cell.length_b   1.000
_cell.length_c   1.000
_cell.angle_alpha   90.00
_cell.angle_beta   90.00
_cell.angle_gamma   90.00
#
_symmetry.space_group_name_H-M   'P 1'
#
loop_
_entity.id
_entity.type
_entity.pdbx_description
1 polymer ?
#
loop_
_entity_poly.entity_id
_entity_poly.type
_entity_poly.pdbx_seq_one_letter_code
_entity_poly.pdbx_strand_id
1 'polypeptide(L)'
;MNNLAKRILATVLLGACLLPVGIQGAESDAKTVQLVERGSVRASIILPGEPDELEQLAADELVEHVEKISGARLPIITEKQKASGIKIHIGRAAPDAGVSKQRIRVRGDDPASFRLLVTDHNVQLVGLSPQGSLIAVYELLEQLGVRWFVPGEIGTVIPKTITVAVRHQDTIQHPGFTGRILTDVPNRWSRRVRMGGFNAGGHGPGWRSHPDKEPELYMTEDGRHTDKLNLSQPEVFRRTLQACLEELENDPSTEYVSVGPYDGHGFGVHPWDAHDMDPLHGRVSVTDRYVKFFNLLLAELRKKHPNVGLAFYCYSQHMRAPVREKPDTKILPILAPIDVCRIHAIDNSFCWERQYIRQIVEDWKALGVRMMYRGYLFHLADAGIPFSMIRQVRAEYPYYHRMGMIACRVECKPAWAYHGPSLYLAARIMWDPSLNVDALLDDYFTKFYGPAAKPMRS
;
A
#
# COMPACT_ATOMS: atom_id res chain seq x y z
N MET A 1 59.58 -44.35 25.59
CA MET A 1 60.69 -44.31 26.57
C MET A 1 60.76 -42.92 27.18
N ASN A 2 60.67 -42.89 28.51
CA ASN A 2 61.07 -41.87 29.49
C ASN A 2 60.32 -40.52 29.62
N ASN A 3 59.51 -40.52 30.69
CA ASN A 3 59.10 -39.44 31.59
C ASN A 3 60.27 -38.58 32.14
N LEU A 4 60.00 -37.28 32.36
CA LEU A 4 60.25 -36.50 33.62
C LEU A 4 59.77 -35.04 33.37
N ALA A 5 58.62 -34.54 33.84
CA ALA A 5 58.15 -34.21 35.19
C ALA A 5 58.65 -32.87 35.79
N LYS A 6 57.64 -32.01 36.09
CA LYS A 6 57.49 -30.99 37.15
C LYS A 6 57.94 -29.53 36.93
N ARG A 7 56.97 -28.59 36.94
CA ARG A 7 56.59 -27.65 38.04
C ARG A 7 55.65 -26.56 37.47
N ILE A 8 54.34 -26.62 37.73
CA ILE A 8 53.57 -25.87 38.75
C ILE A 8 53.76 -24.35 38.67
N LEU A 9 52.74 -23.66 38.12
CA LEU A 9 52.24 -22.41 38.70
C LEU A 9 50.72 -22.37 38.56
N ALA A 10 50.04 -22.50 39.69
CA ALA A 10 48.59 -22.38 39.80
C ALA A 10 48.19 -20.90 39.72
N THR A 11 47.26 -20.57 38.83
CA THR A 11 46.50 -19.32 38.92
C THR A 11 45.02 -19.69 39.02
N VAL A 12 44.46 -19.34 40.18
CA VAL A 12 43.05 -19.48 40.54
C VAL A 12 42.23 -18.55 39.64
N LEU A 13 41.26 -19.10 38.91
CA LEU A 13 40.17 -18.33 38.31
C LEU A 13 38.85 -18.97 38.73
N LEU A 14 38.13 -18.24 39.58
CA LEU A 14 36.78 -18.56 40.05
C LEU A 14 35.86 -18.79 38.84
N GLY A 15 35.29 -19.98 38.75
CA GLY A 15 34.15 -20.25 37.87
C GLY A 15 32.89 -19.58 38.44
N ALA A 16 32.48 -18.47 37.83
CA ALA A 16 31.15 -17.90 38.05
C ALA A 16 30.13 -18.71 37.24
N CYS A 17 29.30 -19.50 37.94
CA CYS A 17 28.07 -20.06 37.38
C CYS A 17 27.12 -18.92 37.00
N LEU A 18 27.11 -18.52 35.74
CA LEU A 18 26.06 -17.69 35.17
C LEU A 18 24.83 -18.57 34.89
N LEU A 19 23.93 -18.62 35.87
CA LEU A 19 22.55 -19.02 35.64
C LEU A 19 21.92 -18.07 34.61
N PRO A 20 21.09 -18.57 33.68
CA PRO A 20 20.34 -17.69 32.79
C PRO A 20 19.37 -16.88 33.65
N VAL A 21 19.63 -15.58 33.80
CA VAL A 21 18.67 -14.63 34.32
C VAL A 21 17.54 -14.60 33.29
N GLY A 22 16.48 -15.35 33.59
CA GLY A 22 15.21 -15.20 32.90
C GLY A 22 14.74 -13.77 33.12
N ILE A 23 14.82 -12.97 32.07
CA ILE A 23 14.05 -11.73 32.00
C ILE A 23 12.60 -12.16 31.81
N GLN A 24 11.95 -12.53 32.92
CA GLN A 24 10.51 -12.38 33.04
C GLN A 24 10.27 -10.87 32.96
N GLY A 25 10.06 -10.38 31.75
CA GLY A 25 9.40 -9.10 31.58
C GLY A 25 8.09 -9.20 32.34
N ALA A 26 7.96 -8.43 33.41
CA ALA A 26 6.68 -8.19 34.02
C ALA A 26 5.80 -7.58 32.93
N GLU A 27 4.85 -8.36 32.40
CA GLU A 27 3.68 -7.77 31.76
C GLU A 27 3.07 -6.87 32.82
N SER A 28 3.31 -5.56 32.70
CA SER A 28 2.55 -4.58 33.47
C SER A 28 1.08 -4.91 33.23
N ASP A 29 0.30 -5.06 34.30
CA ASP A 29 -1.14 -5.30 34.22
C ASP A 29 -1.77 -4.08 33.53
N ALA A 30 -1.82 -4.13 32.20
CA ALA A 30 -2.11 -2.98 31.38
C ALA A 30 -3.57 -2.62 31.63
N LYS A 31 -3.81 -1.43 32.19
CA LYS A 31 -5.16 -0.98 32.57
C LYS A 31 -6.13 -1.18 31.40
N THR A 32 -7.23 -1.88 31.66
CA THR A 32 -8.26 -2.19 30.64
C THR A 32 -9.61 -1.58 30.99
N VAL A 33 -10.40 -1.31 29.96
CA VAL A 33 -11.82 -0.94 30.07
C VAL A 33 -12.68 -2.06 29.52
N GLN A 34 -13.73 -2.41 30.25
CA GLN A 34 -14.67 -3.46 29.86
C GLN A 34 -15.80 -2.87 29.02
N LEU A 35 -15.88 -3.25 27.75
CA LEU A 35 -17.00 -2.89 26.87
C LEU A 35 -18.20 -3.82 27.13
N VAL A 36 -17.89 -5.09 27.37
CA VAL A 36 -18.82 -6.12 27.82
C VAL A 36 -18.16 -6.85 28.97
N GLU A 37 -18.87 -7.01 30.09
CA GLU A 37 -18.39 -7.71 31.27
C GLU A 37 -19.33 -8.87 31.59
N ARG A 38 -18.84 -10.11 31.47
CA ARG A 38 -19.61 -11.34 31.74
C ARG A 38 -20.98 -11.36 31.06
N GLY A 39 -21.03 -10.99 29.79
CA GLY A 39 -22.23 -10.93 28.95
C GLY A 39 -23.08 -9.67 29.15
N SER A 40 -22.76 -8.81 30.13
CA SER A 40 -23.48 -7.56 30.36
C SER A 40 -22.81 -6.41 29.61
N VAL A 41 -23.60 -5.65 28.86
CA VAL A 41 -23.13 -4.46 28.15
C VAL A 41 -22.74 -3.36 29.14
N ARG A 42 -21.54 -2.79 28.98
CA ARG A 42 -21.00 -1.70 29.82
C ARG A 42 -20.67 -0.44 29.02
N ALA A 43 -20.83 -0.50 27.70
CA ALA A 43 -20.51 0.58 26.79
C ALA A 43 -21.65 0.89 25.81
N SER A 44 -21.66 2.11 25.30
CA SER A 44 -22.52 2.54 24.20
C SER A 44 -21.68 3.18 23.10
N ILE A 45 -22.04 2.95 21.84
CA ILE A 45 -21.43 3.62 20.69
C ILE A 45 -22.16 4.94 20.45
N ILE A 46 -21.39 6.00 20.24
CA ILE A 46 -21.89 7.36 20.05
C ILE A 46 -21.50 7.82 18.64
N LEU A 47 -22.53 8.16 17.87
CA LEU A 47 -22.43 8.77 16.54
C LEU A 47 -22.94 10.22 16.55
N PRO A 48 -22.52 11.06 15.59
CA PRO A 48 -23.14 12.37 15.40
C PRO A 48 -24.61 12.20 14.99
N GLY A 49 -25.41 13.27 15.12
CA GLY A 49 -26.84 13.20 14.76
C GLY A 49 -27.10 12.82 13.29
N GLU A 50 -26.17 13.18 12.40
CA GLU A 50 -26.17 12.85 10.97
C GLU A 50 -24.79 12.27 10.61
N PRO A 51 -24.58 10.96 10.78
CA PRO A 51 -23.30 10.32 10.48
C PRO A 51 -23.06 10.23 8.98
N ASP A 52 -21.79 10.34 8.59
CA ASP A 52 -21.35 9.91 7.26
C ASP A 52 -21.59 8.40 7.09
N GLU A 53 -21.81 7.93 5.86
CA GLU A 53 -22.04 6.49 5.58
C GLU A 53 -20.93 5.59 6.15
N LEU A 54 -19.67 6.05 6.11
CA LEU A 54 -18.55 5.29 6.66
C LEU A 54 -18.49 5.38 8.20
N GLU A 55 -18.98 6.45 8.81
CA GLU A 55 -19.12 6.53 10.28
C GLU A 55 -20.23 5.56 10.76
N GLN A 56 -21.35 5.49 10.04
CA GLN A 56 -22.41 4.52 10.33
C GLN A 56 -21.92 3.08 10.16
N LEU A 57 -21.25 2.78 9.03
CA LEU A 57 -20.65 1.48 8.79
C LEU A 57 -19.63 1.09 9.88
N ALA A 58 -18.86 2.06 10.38
CA ALA A 58 -17.91 1.83 11.47
C ALA A 58 -18.62 1.42 12.77
N ALA A 59 -19.73 2.05 13.11
CA ALA A 59 -20.55 1.63 14.25
C ALA A 59 -21.13 0.21 14.03
N ASP A 60 -21.65 -0.06 12.84
CA ASP A 60 -22.27 -1.35 12.52
C ASP A 60 -21.26 -2.50 12.55
N GLU A 61 -20.05 -2.31 11.99
CA GLU A 61 -18.96 -3.28 12.06
C GLU A 61 -18.56 -3.54 13.52
N LEU A 62 -18.48 -2.50 14.36
CA LEU A 62 -18.13 -2.67 15.78
C LEU A 62 -19.24 -3.44 16.54
N VAL A 63 -20.51 -3.09 16.34
CA VAL A 63 -21.65 -3.82 16.95
C VAL A 63 -21.65 -5.27 16.53
N GLU A 64 -21.61 -5.54 15.22
CA GLU A 64 -21.65 -6.89 14.65
C GLU A 64 -20.55 -7.77 15.26
N HIS A 65 -19.31 -7.26 15.33
CA HIS A 65 -18.19 -8.06 15.78
C HIS A 65 -18.16 -8.21 17.30
N VAL A 66 -18.50 -7.17 18.09
CA VAL A 66 -18.60 -7.32 19.56
C VAL A 66 -19.71 -8.30 19.94
N GLU A 67 -20.85 -8.26 19.26
CA GLU A 67 -21.94 -9.22 19.43
C GLU A 67 -21.50 -10.63 19.04
N LYS A 68 -20.81 -10.80 17.91
CA LYS A 68 -20.26 -12.11 17.53
C LYS A 68 -19.18 -12.60 18.50
N ILE A 69 -18.40 -11.72 19.13
CA ILE A 69 -17.40 -12.10 20.12
C ILE A 69 -18.07 -12.56 21.42
N SER A 70 -19.07 -11.82 21.89
CA SER A 70 -19.54 -11.91 23.28
C SER A 70 -20.99 -12.31 23.50
N GLY A 71 -21.80 -12.34 22.45
CA GLY A 71 -23.25 -12.48 22.53
C GLY A 71 -23.98 -11.23 23.01
N ALA A 72 -23.28 -10.16 23.37
CA ALA A 72 -23.87 -8.91 23.84
C ALA A 72 -23.81 -7.83 22.75
N ARG A 73 -24.96 -7.22 22.47
CA ARG A 73 -25.10 -6.19 21.44
C ARG A 73 -24.95 -4.80 22.04
N LEU A 74 -23.93 -4.05 21.61
CA LEU A 74 -23.74 -2.66 22.04
C LEU A 74 -24.84 -1.75 21.45
N PRO A 75 -25.47 -0.87 22.25
CA PRO A 75 -26.39 0.12 21.72
C PRO A 75 -25.64 1.22 20.95
N ILE A 76 -26.21 1.65 19.83
CA ILE A 76 -25.80 2.86 19.11
C ILE A 76 -26.75 3.98 19.54
N ILE A 77 -26.18 5.10 19.98
CA ILE A 77 -26.90 6.31 20.33
C ILE A 77 -26.28 7.53 19.63
N THR A 78 -27.01 8.64 19.63
CA THR A 78 -26.50 9.92 19.14
C THR A 78 -25.81 10.70 20.25
N GLU A 79 -24.92 11.62 19.88
CA GLU A 79 -24.24 12.54 20.80
C GLU A 79 -25.19 13.42 21.67
N LYS A 80 -26.45 13.55 21.26
CA LYS A 80 -27.50 14.27 22.00
C LYS A 80 -28.09 13.45 23.15
N GLN A 81 -27.92 12.13 23.13
CA GLN A 81 -28.48 11.22 24.13
C GLN A 81 -27.49 11.01 25.28
N LYS A 82 -28.01 10.88 26.51
CA LYS A 82 -27.17 10.55 27.67
C LYS A 82 -26.77 9.08 27.62
N ALA A 83 -25.47 8.81 27.48
CA ALA A 83 -24.89 7.48 27.72
C ALA A 83 -24.52 7.30 29.20
N SER A 84 -24.86 6.14 29.76
CA SER A 84 -24.26 5.62 30.99
C SER A 84 -23.12 4.66 30.66
N GLY A 85 -22.16 4.51 31.57
CA GLY A 85 -21.00 3.62 31.36
C GLY A 85 -19.96 4.19 30.39
N ILE A 86 -19.28 3.29 29.69
CA ILE A 86 -18.17 3.61 28.77
C ILE A 86 -18.71 4.16 27.46
N LYS A 87 -18.11 5.24 26.97
CA LYS A 87 -18.55 5.91 25.74
C LYS A 87 -17.58 5.60 24.62
N ILE A 88 -18.05 4.97 23.55
CA ILE A 88 -17.26 4.72 22.34
C ILE A 88 -17.65 5.75 21.29
N HIS A 89 -16.86 6.80 21.14
CA HIS A 89 -17.09 7.86 20.17
C HIS A 89 -16.44 7.52 18.84
N ILE A 90 -17.20 7.60 17.76
CA ILE A 90 -16.69 7.39 16.40
C ILE A 90 -16.69 8.72 15.66
N GLY A 91 -15.56 9.02 15.02
CA GLY A 91 -15.41 10.18 14.14
C GLY A 91 -15.74 11.50 14.83
N ARG A 92 -16.67 12.24 14.23
CA ARG A 92 -17.01 13.62 14.68
C ARG A 92 -17.70 13.68 16.04
N ALA A 93 -18.29 12.58 16.51
CA ALA A 93 -18.95 12.52 17.82
C ALA A 93 -17.97 12.62 19.01
N ALA A 94 -16.67 12.42 18.77
CA ALA A 94 -15.68 12.50 19.83
C ALA A 94 -15.58 13.95 20.37
N PRO A 95 -15.64 14.16 21.70
CA PRO A 95 -15.71 15.50 22.30
C PRO A 95 -14.52 16.39 21.92
N ASP A 96 -13.34 15.78 21.73
CA ASP A 96 -12.11 16.46 21.36
C ASP A 96 -11.63 16.07 19.94
N ALA A 97 -12.55 15.80 19.02
CA ALA A 97 -12.22 15.37 17.66
C ALA A 97 -11.21 16.33 16.97
N GLY A 98 -11.33 17.64 17.21
CA GLY A 98 -10.39 18.64 16.70
C GLY A 98 -8.95 18.43 17.20
N VAL A 99 -8.77 18.18 18.50
CA VAL A 99 -7.45 17.89 19.11
C VAL A 99 -6.89 16.57 18.60
N SER A 100 -7.74 15.54 18.48
CA SER A 100 -7.34 14.26 17.89
C SER A 100 -6.85 14.43 16.46
N LYS A 101 -7.56 15.18 15.61
CA LYS A 101 -7.13 15.49 14.25
C LYS A 101 -5.82 16.29 14.20
N GLN A 102 -5.62 17.25 15.10
CA GLN A 102 -4.35 17.98 15.22
C GLN A 102 -3.20 17.04 15.58
N ARG A 103 -3.40 16.12 16.53
CA ARG A 103 -2.39 15.12 16.92
C ARG A 103 -2.01 14.19 15.78
N ILE A 104 -3.00 13.74 14.99
CA ILE A 104 -2.73 12.92 13.79
C ILE A 104 -1.86 13.72 12.81
N ARG A 105 -2.23 14.98 12.53
CA ARG A 105 -1.50 15.87 11.61
C ARG A 105 -0.06 16.20 11.99
N VAL A 106 0.38 15.90 13.21
CA VAL A 106 1.79 16.07 13.61
C VAL A 106 2.72 15.19 12.76
N ARG A 107 2.27 14.01 12.32
CA ARG A 107 3.10 13.03 11.59
C ARG A 107 2.63 12.77 10.16
N GLY A 108 1.47 13.27 9.76
CA GLY A 108 0.96 13.16 8.40
C GLY A 108 -0.50 13.54 8.28
N ASP A 109 -0.94 13.81 7.07
CA ASP A 109 -2.27 14.34 6.75
C ASP A 109 -3.10 13.42 5.82
N ASP A 110 -2.61 12.20 5.56
CA ASP A 110 -3.33 11.22 4.73
C ASP A 110 -4.74 10.96 5.30
N PRO A 111 -5.81 11.06 4.48
CA PRO A 111 -7.20 10.91 4.93
C PRO A 111 -7.50 9.59 5.66
N ALA A 112 -6.76 8.51 5.38
CA ALA A 112 -6.92 7.21 6.03
C ALA A 112 -6.31 7.16 7.44
N SER A 113 -5.51 8.16 7.82
CA SER A 113 -4.87 8.24 9.13
C SER A 113 -5.87 8.40 10.28
N PHE A 114 -5.54 7.83 11.43
CA PHE A 114 -6.45 7.83 12.58
C PHE A 114 -5.73 7.87 13.93
N ARG A 115 -6.52 8.18 14.96
CA ARG A 115 -6.18 8.05 16.37
C ARG A 115 -7.20 7.16 17.07
N LEU A 116 -6.71 6.18 17.80
CA LEU A 116 -7.45 5.30 18.69
C LEU A 116 -7.00 5.58 20.12
N LEU A 117 -7.86 6.24 20.90
CA LEU A 117 -7.59 6.63 22.28
C LEU A 117 -8.53 5.88 23.23
N VAL A 118 -7.98 5.21 24.23
CA VAL A 118 -8.73 4.50 25.26
C VAL A 118 -8.33 5.04 26.63
N THR A 119 -9.32 5.53 27.37
CA THR A 119 -9.23 6.03 28.76
C THR A 119 -10.33 5.38 29.60
N ASP A 120 -10.36 5.63 30.91
CA ASP A 120 -11.26 4.98 31.88
C ASP A 120 -12.74 5.00 31.52
N HIS A 121 -13.18 6.04 30.79
CA HIS A 121 -14.59 6.27 30.49
C HIS A 121 -14.85 6.47 28.99
N ASN A 122 -13.81 6.55 28.17
CA ASN A 122 -13.95 6.88 26.76
C ASN A 122 -13.02 6.04 25.88
N VAL A 123 -13.59 5.54 24.79
CA VAL A 123 -12.89 5.08 23.60
C VAL A 123 -13.19 6.09 22.49
N GLN A 124 -12.16 6.68 21.88
CA GLN A 124 -12.31 7.60 20.76
C GLN A 124 -11.63 7.02 19.52
N LEU A 125 -12.40 6.87 18.44
CA LEU A 125 -11.98 6.30 17.16
C LEU A 125 -12.10 7.39 16.10
N VAL A 126 -11.06 8.22 15.97
CA VAL A 126 -11.11 9.47 15.20
C VAL A 126 -10.17 9.39 14.01
N GLY A 127 -10.70 9.50 12.80
CA GLY A 127 -9.91 9.67 11.57
C GLY A 127 -9.77 11.12 11.13
N LEU A 128 -8.84 11.40 10.20
CA LEU A 128 -8.83 12.66 9.45
C LEU A 128 -10.03 12.78 8.49
N SER A 129 -10.55 11.63 8.04
CA SER A 129 -11.77 11.47 7.24
C SER A 129 -12.69 10.40 7.85
N PRO A 130 -13.95 10.26 7.38
CA PRO A 130 -14.81 9.12 7.74
C PRO A 130 -14.15 7.76 7.47
N GLN A 131 -13.38 7.62 6.39
CA GLN A 131 -12.60 6.42 6.10
C GLN A 131 -11.56 6.13 7.19
N GLY A 132 -10.85 7.15 7.68
CA GLY A 132 -9.89 6.99 8.78
C GLY A 132 -10.57 6.52 10.08
N SER A 133 -11.77 7.03 10.39
CA SER A 133 -12.54 6.60 11.57
C SER A 133 -12.97 5.13 11.46
N LEU A 134 -13.35 4.68 10.26
CA LEU A 134 -13.65 3.28 9.99
C LEU A 134 -12.40 2.38 10.15
N ILE A 135 -11.24 2.83 9.67
CA ILE A 135 -9.98 2.11 9.86
C ILE A 135 -9.61 2.03 11.35
N ALA A 136 -9.89 3.05 12.15
CA ALA A 136 -9.72 3.00 13.60
C ALA A 136 -10.59 1.91 14.26
N VAL A 137 -11.83 1.72 13.80
CA VAL A 137 -12.67 0.58 14.24
C VAL A 137 -12.04 -0.75 13.85
N TYR A 138 -11.57 -0.89 12.60
CA TYR A 138 -10.92 -2.12 12.18
C TYR A 138 -9.64 -2.42 12.98
N GLU A 139 -8.84 -1.40 13.31
CA GLU A 139 -7.70 -1.54 14.23
C GLU A 139 -8.15 -2.07 15.59
N LEU A 140 -9.19 -1.49 16.21
CA LEU A 140 -9.71 -1.95 17.49
C LEU A 140 -10.16 -3.42 17.42
N LEU A 141 -10.89 -3.79 16.36
CA LEU A 141 -11.37 -5.16 16.15
C LEU A 141 -10.20 -6.14 15.97
N GLU A 142 -9.14 -5.74 15.25
CA GLU A 142 -7.95 -6.57 15.14
C GLU A 142 -7.21 -6.73 16.48
N GLN A 143 -7.17 -5.70 17.32
CA GLN A 143 -6.65 -5.80 18.69
C GLN A 143 -7.49 -6.72 19.57
N LEU A 144 -8.81 -6.79 19.34
CA LEU A 144 -9.72 -7.76 19.96
C LEU A 144 -9.57 -9.18 19.39
N GLY A 145 -8.72 -9.38 18.39
CA GLY A 145 -8.38 -10.68 17.82
C GLY A 145 -9.12 -11.04 16.53
N VAL A 146 -9.95 -10.15 15.99
CA VAL A 146 -10.64 -10.36 14.70
C VAL A 146 -9.62 -10.37 13.56
N ARG A 147 -9.80 -11.25 12.57
CA ARG A 147 -9.00 -11.28 11.34
C ARG A 147 -9.87 -11.46 10.12
N TRP A 148 -9.43 -10.88 9.00
CA TRP A 148 -10.02 -11.05 7.67
C TRP A 148 -8.94 -11.48 6.67
N PHE A 149 -8.55 -12.75 6.71
CA PHE A 149 -7.44 -13.30 5.93
C PHE A 149 -7.78 -13.46 4.44
N VAL A 150 -8.98 -13.95 4.14
CA VAL A 150 -9.54 -14.05 2.78
C VAL A 150 -11.01 -13.60 2.80
N PRO A 151 -11.63 -13.30 1.64
CA PRO A 151 -13.03 -12.90 1.61
C PRO A 151 -13.99 -13.98 2.12
N GLY A 152 -15.06 -13.55 2.78
CA GLY A 152 -16.12 -14.41 3.28
C GLY A 152 -15.85 -15.00 4.67
N GLU A 153 -16.77 -15.84 5.12
CA GLU A 153 -16.74 -16.42 6.47
C GLU A 153 -15.53 -17.33 6.69
N ILE A 154 -15.12 -18.09 5.66
CA ILE A 154 -13.98 -19.00 5.72
C ILE A 154 -12.69 -18.28 6.14
N GLY A 155 -12.49 -17.05 5.66
CA GLY A 155 -11.31 -16.23 5.97
C GLY A 155 -11.47 -15.32 7.18
N THR A 156 -12.61 -15.37 7.87
CA THR A 156 -12.91 -14.49 8.99
C THR A 156 -12.73 -15.23 10.31
N VAL A 157 -11.83 -14.73 11.16
CA VAL A 157 -11.62 -15.27 12.51
C VAL A 157 -12.21 -14.29 13.51
N ILE A 158 -13.10 -14.78 14.37
CA ILE A 158 -13.71 -14.00 15.44
C ILE A 158 -13.55 -14.78 16.75
N PRO A 159 -12.81 -14.27 17.74
CA PRO A 159 -12.67 -14.95 19.02
C PRO A 159 -14.00 -15.00 19.77
N LYS A 160 -14.14 -15.94 20.71
CA LYS A 160 -15.33 -16.10 21.54
C LYS A 160 -14.98 -15.87 23.00
N THR A 161 -15.64 -14.91 23.64
CA THR A 161 -15.49 -14.60 25.07
C THR A 161 -16.68 -13.81 25.58
N ILE A 162 -17.17 -14.09 26.78
CA ILE A 162 -18.25 -13.31 27.40
C ILE A 162 -17.78 -11.95 27.96
N THR A 163 -16.48 -11.65 27.92
CA THR A 163 -15.92 -10.38 28.39
C THR A 163 -15.05 -9.77 27.30
N VAL A 164 -15.35 -8.54 26.91
CA VAL A 164 -14.64 -7.77 25.89
C VAL A 164 -13.94 -6.60 26.56
N ALA A 165 -12.63 -6.74 26.72
CA ALA A 165 -11.76 -5.75 27.36
C ALA A 165 -10.89 -5.06 26.31
N VAL A 166 -10.73 -3.75 26.42
CA VAL A 166 -9.83 -2.94 25.58
C VAL A 166 -8.76 -2.29 26.46
N ARG A 167 -7.50 -2.32 26.02
CA ARG A 167 -6.37 -1.74 26.78
C ARG A 167 -6.34 -0.22 26.64
N HIS A 168 -5.99 0.46 27.72
CA HIS A 168 -5.64 1.88 27.69
C HIS A 168 -4.51 2.12 26.70
N GLN A 169 -4.69 3.12 25.84
CA GLN A 169 -3.73 3.45 24.79
C GLN A 169 -4.01 4.82 24.17
N ASP A 170 -3.00 5.39 23.52
CA ASP A 170 -3.12 6.54 22.62
C ASP A 170 -2.35 6.20 21.33
N THR A 171 -3.01 5.47 20.44
CA THR A 171 -2.43 4.92 19.22
C THR A 171 -2.76 5.84 18.06
N ILE A 172 -1.74 6.30 17.33
CA ILE A 172 -1.90 7.06 16.08
C ILE A 172 -1.21 6.28 14.98
N GLN A 173 -1.91 6.06 13.86
CA GLN A 173 -1.36 5.38 12.70
C GLN A 173 -1.61 6.16 11.41
N HIS A 174 -0.65 6.02 10.50
CA HIS A 174 -0.66 6.53 9.14
C HIS A 174 -0.35 5.37 8.19
N PRO A 175 -0.91 5.35 6.98
CA PRO A 175 -0.51 4.35 6.01
C PRO A 175 0.93 4.59 5.53
N GLY A 176 1.68 3.51 5.29
CA GLY A 176 3.02 3.59 4.70
C GLY A 176 3.01 4.03 3.24
N PHE A 177 1.97 3.68 2.48
CA PHE A 177 1.76 4.16 1.12
C PHE A 177 0.42 4.90 1.04
N THR A 178 0.38 6.08 0.42
CA THR A 178 -0.86 6.85 0.21
C THR A 178 -1.82 6.09 -0.70
N GLY A 179 -1.32 5.35 -1.70
CA GLY A 179 -2.09 4.49 -2.57
C GLY A 179 -1.87 3.00 -2.30
N ARG A 180 -2.93 2.26 -1.97
CA ARG A 180 -2.88 0.83 -1.60
C ARG A 180 -3.97 0.09 -2.36
N ILE A 181 -3.72 -0.26 -3.61
CA ILE A 181 -4.73 -0.84 -4.50
C ILE A 181 -4.34 -2.26 -4.91
N LEU A 182 -5.23 -3.21 -4.67
CA LEU A 182 -5.23 -4.52 -5.32
C LEU A 182 -6.43 -4.57 -6.29
N THR A 183 -6.24 -4.97 -7.53
CA THR A 183 -7.36 -5.19 -8.47
C THR A 183 -8.00 -6.54 -8.21
N ASP A 184 -9.23 -6.75 -8.71
CA ASP A 184 -9.90 -8.06 -8.72
C ASP A 184 -10.08 -8.71 -7.34
N VAL A 185 -10.08 -7.91 -6.27
CA VAL A 185 -10.38 -8.32 -4.90
C VAL A 185 -11.72 -7.70 -4.42
N PRO A 186 -12.52 -8.39 -3.60
CA PRO A 186 -13.82 -7.85 -3.17
C PRO A 186 -13.69 -6.60 -2.29
N ASN A 187 -14.46 -5.56 -2.61
CA ASN A 187 -14.45 -4.27 -1.90
C ASN A 187 -14.58 -4.38 -0.37
N ARG A 188 -15.45 -5.27 0.14
CA ARG A 188 -15.63 -5.48 1.58
C ARG A 188 -14.36 -5.97 2.26
N TRP A 189 -13.65 -6.93 1.63
CA TRP A 189 -12.39 -7.43 2.15
C TRP A 189 -11.31 -6.35 2.10
N SER A 190 -11.15 -5.68 0.94
CA SER A 190 -10.19 -4.59 0.75
C SER A 190 -10.31 -3.50 1.82
N ARG A 191 -11.54 -3.12 2.17
CA ARG A 191 -11.80 -2.11 3.20
C ARG A 191 -11.32 -2.55 4.58
N ARG A 192 -11.60 -3.80 4.96
CA ARG A 192 -11.22 -4.39 6.26
C ARG A 192 -9.71 -4.54 6.43
N VAL A 193 -8.99 -4.75 5.33
CA VAL A 193 -7.52 -4.74 5.31
C VAL A 193 -6.92 -3.39 4.92
N ARG A 194 -7.68 -2.29 5.09
CA ARG A 194 -7.23 -0.88 5.01
C ARG A 194 -6.70 -0.42 3.64
N MET A 195 -7.17 -1.05 2.57
CA MET A 195 -6.85 -0.68 1.20
C MET A 195 -7.61 0.56 0.72
N GLY A 196 -7.13 1.17 -0.35
CA GLY A 196 -7.66 2.40 -0.94
C GLY A 196 -6.63 3.52 -1.04
N GLY A 197 -7.10 4.75 -1.15
CA GLY A 197 -6.27 5.96 -1.22
C GLY A 197 -5.87 6.35 -2.64
N PHE A 198 -4.73 7.03 -2.77
CA PHE A 198 -4.28 7.65 -4.03
C PHE A 198 -4.10 6.62 -5.16
N ASN A 199 -4.47 7.01 -6.37
CA ASN A 199 -4.25 6.21 -7.57
C ASN A 199 -4.01 7.13 -8.77
N ALA A 200 -3.13 6.72 -9.68
CA ALA A 200 -2.86 7.39 -10.94
C ALA A 200 -2.40 6.37 -12.00
N GLY A 201 -2.39 6.79 -13.26
CA GLY A 201 -1.84 6.03 -14.38
C GLY A 201 -2.89 5.47 -15.33
N GLY A 202 -2.59 5.60 -16.62
CA GLY A 202 -3.40 5.13 -17.74
C GLY A 202 -2.54 4.97 -18.99
N HIS A 203 -3.05 4.26 -19.99
CA HIS A 203 -2.42 4.18 -21.30
C HIS A 203 -3.00 5.24 -22.24
N GLY A 204 -2.15 5.77 -23.12
CA GLY A 204 -2.51 6.72 -24.15
C GLY A 204 -2.53 8.18 -23.68
N PRO A 205 -2.79 9.11 -24.61
CA PRO A 205 -2.71 10.55 -24.38
C PRO A 205 -4.05 11.20 -23.98
N GLY A 206 -5.06 10.41 -23.58
CA GLY A 206 -6.41 10.90 -23.25
C GLY A 206 -7.35 11.10 -24.44
N TRP A 207 -6.91 10.82 -25.66
CA TRP A 207 -7.73 10.84 -26.88
C TRP A 207 -7.43 9.62 -27.76
N ARG A 208 -8.23 9.37 -28.80
CA ARG A 208 -8.05 8.24 -29.74
C ARG A 208 -8.05 8.70 -31.19
N SER A 209 -7.19 8.08 -31.99
CA SER A 209 -7.17 8.15 -33.46
C SER A 209 -6.61 6.81 -33.99
N HIS A 210 -6.47 6.65 -35.31
CA HIS A 210 -5.86 5.46 -35.92
C HIS A 210 -4.86 5.87 -37.03
N PRO A 211 -3.72 5.16 -37.18
CA PRO A 211 -2.75 5.45 -38.25
C PRO A 211 -3.33 5.38 -39.67
N ASP A 212 -4.38 4.58 -39.89
CA ASP A 212 -5.03 4.52 -41.21
C ASP A 212 -5.82 5.80 -41.56
N LYS A 213 -6.17 6.60 -40.56
CA LYS A 213 -6.98 7.82 -40.73
C LYS A 213 -6.12 9.08 -40.73
N GLU A 214 -5.14 9.13 -39.84
CA GLU A 214 -4.27 10.30 -39.63
C GLU A 214 -2.80 9.84 -39.54
N PRO A 215 -2.25 9.21 -40.61
CA PRO A 215 -0.94 8.55 -40.60
C PRO A 215 0.21 9.48 -40.18
N GLU A 216 0.11 10.76 -40.48
CA GLU A 216 1.08 11.80 -40.13
C GLU A 216 1.24 12.00 -38.62
N LEU A 217 0.29 11.56 -37.80
CA LEU A 217 0.37 11.67 -36.33
C LEU A 217 1.18 10.53 -35.70
N TYR A 218 1.56 9.51 -36.47
CA TYR A 218 2.16 8.27 -35.95
C TYR A 218 3.62 8.09 -36.39
N MET A 219 4.39 7.36 -35.58
CA MET A 219 5.74 6.92 -35.89
C MET A 219 5.71 5.89 -37.01
N THR A 220 6.81 5.78 -37.76
CA THR A 220 7.01 4.76 -38.80
C THR A 220 8.14 3.81 -38.39
N GLU A 221 7.95 2.52 -38.60
CA GLU A 221 8.96 1.47 -38.41
C GLU A 221 8.85 0.48 -39.58
N ASP A 222 9.99 0.08 -40.17
CA ASP A 222 10.06 -0.82 -41.34
C ASP A 222 9.12 -0.44 -42.50
N GLY A 223 8.98 0.87 -42.75
CA GLY A 223 8.15 1.42 -43.82
C GLY A 223 6.64 1.39 -43.56
N ARG A 224 6.20 1.09 -42.33
CA ARG A 224 4.78 1.06 -41.93
C ARG A 224 4.52 2.00 -40.75
N HIS A 225 3.35 2.62 -40.73
CA HIS A 225 2.90 3.36 -39.55
C HIS A 225 2.67 2.41 -38.39
N THR A 226 3.17 2.81 -37.24
CA THR A 226 2.97 2.14 -35.95
C THR A 226 1.73 2.71 -35.27
N ASP A 227 1.36 2.15 -34.12
CA ASP A 227 0.32 2.71 -33.26
C ASP A 227 0.89 3.77 -32.28
N LYS A 228 2.19 4.07 -32.32
CA LYS A 228 2.82 5.04 -31.42
C LYS A 228 2.80 6.44 -32.04
N LEU A 229 2.37 7.42 -31.26
CA LEU A 229 2.26 8.81 -31.73
C LEU A 229 3.64 9.45 -31.89
N ASN A 230 3.78 10.26 -32.93
CA ASN A 230 4.93 11.11 -33.14
C ASN A 230 4.81 12.37 -32.26
N LEU A 231 5.50 12.38 -31.12
CA LEU A 231 5.39 13.43 -30.11
C LEU A 231 5.93 14.80 -30.54
N SER A 232 6.70 14.88 -31.64
CA SER A 232 7.12 16.18 -32.19
C SER A 232 6.08 16.80 -33.11
N GLN A 233 5.00 16.09 -33.45
CA GLN A 233 3.94 16.63 -34.30
C GLN A 233 3.10 17.65 -33.53
N PRO A 234 2.95 18.90 -34.03
CA PRO A 234 2.19 19.94 -33.32
C PRO A 234 0.75 19.55 -32.97
N GLU A 235 0.08 18.79 -33.85
CA GLU A 235 -1.29 18.35 -33.62
C GLU A 235 -1.40 17.31 -32.50
N VAL A 236 -0.41 16.42 -32.35
CA VAL A 236 -0.32 15.49 -31.22
C VAL A 236 -0.20 16.25 -29.90
N PHE A 237 0.66 17.28 -29.86
CA PHE A 237 0.79 18.14 -28.69
C PHE A 237 -0.53 18.86 -28.37
N ARG A 238 -1.15 19.49 -29.37
CA ARG A 238 -2.39 20.25 -29.20
C ARG A 238 -3.52 19.40 -28.63
N ARG A 239 -3.76 18.20 -29.20
CA ARG A 239 -4.82 17.29 -28.75
C ARG A 239 -4.56 16.72 -27.36
N THR A 240 -3.30 16.39 -27.07
CA THR A 240 -2.94 15.87 -25.75
C THR A 240 -3.09 16.93 -24.67
N LEU A 241 -2.67 18.18 -24.94
CA LEU A 241 -2.89 19.30 -24.03
C LEU A 241 -4.38 19.55 -23.78
N GLN A 242 -5.19 19.52 -24.85
CA GLN A 242 -6.64 19.67 -24.75
C GLN A 242 -7.26 18.57 -23.87
N ALA A 243 -6.93 17.29 -24.10
CA ALA A 243 -7.43 16.19 -23.29
C ALA A 243 -7.05 16.32 -21.80
N CYS A 244 -5.82 16.76 -21.51
CA CYS A 244 -5.38 17.02 -20.15
C CYS A 244 -6.18 18.16 -19.48
N LEU A 245 -6.49 19.23 -20.21
CA LEU A 245 -7.30 20.34 -19.71
C LEU A 245 -8.74 19.91 -19.45
N GLU A 246 -9.34 19.13 -20.35
CA GLU A 246 -10.69 18.58 -20.19
C GLU A 246 -10.78 17.68 -18.94
N GLU A 247 -9.76 16.85 -18.67
CA GLU A 247 -9.70 16.05 -17.43
C GLU A 247 -9.68 16.94 -16.18
N LEU A 248 -8.87 18.01 -16.18
CA LEU A 248 -8.76 18.95 -15.06
C LEU A 248 -10.00 19.82 -14.86
N GLU A 249 -10.74 20.13 -15.93
CA GLU A 249 -12.01 20.86 -15.86
C GLU A 249 -13.12 19.98 -15.27
N ASN A 250 -13.13 18.68 -15.61
CA ASN A 250 -14.09 17.72 -15.09
C ASN A 250 -13.83 17.37 -13.61
N ASP A 251 -12.56 17.29 -13.19
CA ASP A 251 -12.18 17.10 -11.80
C ASP A 251 -11.01 18.02 -11.40
N PRO A 252 -11.32 19.21 -10.85
CA PRO A 252 -10.31 20.15 -10.38
C PRO A 252 -9.45 19.64 -9.21
N SER A 253 -9.82 18.52 -8.57
CA SER A 253 -9.04 17.90 -7.49
C SER A 253 -7.93 16.99 -8.00
N THR A 254 -7.87 16.73 -9.31
CA THR A 254 -6.86 15.88 -9.95
C THR A 254 -5.45 16.42 -9.70
N GLU A 255 -4.66 15.68 -8.92
CA GLU A 255 -3.25 16.00 -8.68
C GLU A 255 -2.32 15.59 -9.82
N TYR A 256 -2.67 14.50 -10.52
CA TYR A 256 -1.88 13.91 -11.60
C TYR A 256 -2.78 13.49 -12.76
N VAL A 257 -2.58 14.09 -13.93
CA VAL A 257 -3.25 13.65 -15.17
C VAL A 257 -2.48 12.46 -15.75
N SER A 258 -3.20 11.43 -16.17
CA SER A 258 -2.58 10.25 -16.77
C SER A 258 -2.31 10.49 -18.26
N VAL A 259 -1.03 10.47 -18.66
CA VAL A 259 -0.63 10.71 -20.06
C VAL A 259 0.57 9.84 -20.41
N GLY A 260 0.48 9.09 -21.50
CA GLY A 260 1.55 8.20 -21.90
C GLY A 260 1.37 7.61 -23.30
N PRO A 261 2.24 6.67 -23.69
CA PRO A 261 2.04 5.92 -24.92
C PRO A 261 0.77 5.05 -24.86
N TYR A 262 0.21 4.76 -26.03
CA TYR A 262 -0.66 3.59 -26.15
C TYR A 262 0.13 2.33 -25.81
N ASP A 263 -0.58 1.29 -25.36
CA ASP A 263 0.04 0.05 -24.93
C ASP A 263 0.80 -0.67 -26.09
N GLY A 264 1.79 -1.49 -25.75
CA GLY A 264 2.58 -2.27 -26.71
C GLY A 264 3.88 -1.62 -27.19
N HIS A 265 4.36 -2.07 -28.35
CA HIS A 265 5.67 -1.74 -28.91
C HIS A 265 5.58 -0.83 -30.15
N GLY A 266 6.64 -0.74 -30.96
CA GLY A 266 6.61 0.02 -32.21
C GLY A 266 6.93 1.50 -32.04
N PHE A 267 7.88 1.85 -31.17
CA PHE A 267 8.21 3.25 -30.91
C PHE A 267 9.03 3.93 -32.02
N GLY A 268 9.60 3.15 -32.95
CA GLY A 268 10.47 3.66 -34.00
C GLY A 268 11.67 4.45 -33.46
N VAL A 269 12.40 5.11 -34.36
CA VAL A 269 13.53 5.98 -34.02
C VAL A 269 13.12 7.44 -34.11
N HIS A 270 13.52 8.26 -33.15
CA HIS A 270 13.20 9.68 -33.14
C HIS A 270 14.39 10.54 -32.69
N PRO A 271 14.60 11.76 -33.23
CA PRO A 271 15.69 12.65 -32.82
C PRO A 271 15.69 13.06 -31.34
N TRP A 272 14.56 12.87 -30.64
CA TRP A 272 14.49 13.11 -29.19
C TRP A 272 14.86 11.88 -28.34
N ASP A 273 15.25 10.76 -28.94
CA ASP A 273 15.84 9.67 -28.16
C ASP A 273 17.27 10.05 -27.75
N ALA A 274 17.72 9.55 -26.60
CA ALA A 274 19.09 9.81 -26.10
C ALA A 274 20.11 8.76 -26.56
N HIS A 275 19.70 7.81 -27.42
CA HIS A 275 20.51 6.65 -27.81
C HIS A 275 20.99 5.79 -26.61
N ASP A 276 20.30 5.89 -25.48
CA ASP A 276 20.54 5.07 -24.29
C ASP A 276 20.04 3.64 -24.55
N MET A 277 20.96 2.69 -24.62
CA MET A 277 20.62 1.30 -24.94
C MET A 277 20.14 0.56 -23.69
N ASP A 278 18.93 0.01 -23.76
CA ASP A 278 18.40 -0.88 -22.73
C ASP A 278 18.98 -2.30 -22.90
N PRO A 279 19.81 -2.79 -21.96
CA PRO A 279 20.41 -4.12 -22.03
C PRO A 279 19.37 -5.25 -21.93
N LEU A 280 18.20 -5.01 -21.34
CA LEU A 280 17.16 -6.03 -21.21
C LEU A 280 16.48 -6.33 -22.54
N HIS A 281 16.18 -5.28 -23.32
CA HIS A 281 15.44 -5.40 -24.57
C HIS A 281 16.31 -5.33 -25.82
N GLY A 282 17.58 -4.93 -25.69
CA GLY A 282 18.46 -4.67 -26.83
C GLY A 282 17.96 -3.53 -27.72
N ARG A 283 17.26 -2.55 -27.15
CA ARG A 283 16.63 -1.43 -27.87
C ARG A 283 16.98 -0.11 -27.22
N VAL A 284 16.95 0.97 -28.00
CA VAL A 284 17.08 2.34 -27.48
C VAL A 284 15.89 2.64 -26.57
N SER A 285 16.18 3.19 -25.40
CA SER A 285 15.18 3.73 -24.50
C SER A 285 14.59 5.02 -25.07
N VAL A 286 13.26 5.10 -25.03
CA VAL A 286 12.49 6.25 -25.51
C VAL A 286 12.06 7.17 -24.37
N THR A 287 12.51 6.95 -23.14
CA THR A 287 12.08 7.74 -21.97
C THR A 287 12.37 9.23 -22.15
N ASP A 288 13.56 9.61 -22.64
CA ASP A 288 13.92 11.01 -22.91
C ASP A 288 12.90 11.71 -23.83
N ARG A 289 12.45 11.01 -24.88
CA ARG A 289 11.42 11.52 -25.81
C ARG A 289 10.13 11.88 -25.08
N TYR A 290 9.67 11.01 -24.18
CA TYR A 290 8.45 11.23 -23.40
C TYR A 290 8.65 12.29 -22.31
N VAL A 291 9.78 12.28 -21.60
CA VAL A 291 10.08 13.28 -20.57
C VAL A 291 10.14 14.69 -21.15
N LYS A 292 10.75 14.85 -22.34
CA LYS A 292 10.72 16.12 -23.06
C LYS A 292 9.29 16.56 -23.38
N PHE A 293 8.47 15.67 -23.92
CA PHE A 293 7.08 15.96 -24.24
C PHE A 293 6.26 16.35 -23.00
N PHE A 294 6.44 15.63 -21.88
CA PHE A 294 5.78 15.92 -20.61
C PHE A 294 6.20 17.26 -20.01
N ASN A 295 7.49 17.62 -20.09
CA ASN A 295 7.96 18.94 -19.67
C ASN A 295 7.27 20.07 -20.47
N LEU A 296 7.09 19.89 -21.78
CA LEU A 296 6.38 20.86 -22.63
C LEU A 296 4.89 20.97 -22.24
N LEU A 297 4.23 19.85 -21.96
CA LEU A 297 2.84 19.85 -21.49
C LEU A 297 2.69 20.54 -20.13
N LEU A 298 3.55 20.21 -19.17
CA LEU A 298 3.52 20.81 -17.83
C LEU A 298 3.75 22.32 -17.87
N ALA A 299 4.61 22.81 -18.76
CA ALA A 299 4.83 24.25 -18.95
C ALA A 299 3.55 25.00 -19.36
N GLU A 300 2.67 24.37 -20.14
CA GLU A 300 1.37 24.95 -20.53
C GLU A 300 0.29 24.73 -19.48
N LEU A 301 0.13 23.50 -18.97
CA LEU A 301 -0.91 23.15 -18.01
C LEU A 301 -0.82 23.98 -16.72
N ARG A 302 0.39 24.22 -16.23
CA ARG A 302 0.61 24.94 -14.96
C ARG A 302 0.36 26.44 -15.03
N LYS A 303 0.16 27.00 -16.23
CA LYS A 303 -0.31 28.40 -16.35
C LYS A 303 -1.69 28.58 -15.72
N LYS A 304 -2.52 27.54 -15.72
CA LYS A 304 -3.86 27.53 -15.09
C LYS A 304 -3.96 26.59 -13.89
N HIS A 305 -3.18 25.51 -13.86
CA HIS A 305 -3.24 24.48 -12.81
C HIS A 305 -1.86 24.31 -12.15
N PRO A 306 -1.42 25.24 -11.29
CA PRO A 306 -0.01 25.35 -10.86
C PRO A 306 0.54 24.11 -10.13
N ASN A 307 -0.33 23.30 -9.51
CA ASN A 307 0.06 22.14 -8.72
C ASN A 307 -0.07 20.79 -9.45
N VAL A 308 -0.49 20.78 -10.72
CA VAL A 308 -0.72 19.54 -11.47
C VAL A 308 0.60 18.83 -11.82
N GLY A 309 0.57 17.51 -11.76
CA GLY A 309 1.59 16.60 -12.27
C GLY A 309 1.09 15.74 -13.42
N LEU A 310 2.00 14.97 -14.02
CA LEU A 310 1.67 13.98 -15.05
C LEU A 310 2.12 12.60 -14.59
N ALA A 311 1.27 11.59 -14.75
CA ALA A 311 1.59 10.22 -14.40
C ALA A 311 1.62 9.33 -15.64
N PHE A 312 2.62 8.46 -15.75
CA PHE A 312 2.77 7.56 -16.90
C PHE A 312 3.37 6.22 -16.48
N TYR A 313 3.00 5.15 -17.18
CA TYR A 313 3.59 3.83 -16.94
C TYR A 313 5.01 3.74 -17.51
N CYS A 314 5.91 3.10 -16.78
CA CYS A 314 7.30 2.88 -17.15
C CYS A 314 7.56 1.38 -17.27
N TYR A 315 7.59 0.89 -18.51
CA TYR A 315 7.82 -0.51 -18.86
C TYR A 315 8.43 -0.61 -20.26
N SER A 316 8.97 -1.78 -20.60
CA SER A 316 9.61 -2.01 -21.91
C SER A 316 10.59 -0.87 -22.27
N GLN A 317 10.50 -0.31 -23.49
CA GLN A 317 11.42 0.73 -24.00
C GLN A 317 11.37 2.09 -23.26
N HIS A 318 10.41 2.33 -22.37
CA HIS A 318 10.28 3.58 -21.60
C HIS A 318 10.31 3.33 -20.09
N MET A 319 11.04 2.29 -19.68
CA MET A 319 11.21 1.90 -18.27
C MET A 319 12.34 2.66 -17.57
N ARG A 320 13.47 2.83 -18.27
CA ARG A 320 14.70 3.45 -17.75
C ARG A 320 14.46 4.93 -17.45
N ALA A 321 15.21 5.49 -16.51
CA ALA A 321 15.24 6.94 -16.27
C ALA A 321 15.85 7.65 -17.49
N PRO A 322 15.41 8.89 -17.81
CA PRO A 322 16.01 9.66 -18.89
C PRO A 322 17.48 9.99 -18.58
N VAL A 323 18.33 9.97 -19.59
CA VAL A 323 19.78 10.28 -19.42
C VAL A 323 20.19 11.64 -19.98
N ARG A 324 19.34 12.26 -20.80
CA ARG A 324 19.56 13.59 -21.40
C ARG A 324 18.60 14.63 -20.84
N GLU A 325 17.31 14.32 -20.77
CA GLU A 325 16.28 15.24 -20.33
C GLU A 325 16.15 15.19 -18.80
N LYS A 326 16.09 16.36 -18.16
CA LYS A 326 15.75 16.46 -16.73
C LYS A 326 14.23 16.47 -16.57
N PRO A 327 13.61 15.49 -15.88
CA PRO A 327 12.17 15.50 -15.67
C PRO A 327 11.78 16.60 -14.69
N ASP A 328 10.64 17.23 -14.93
CA ASP A 328 9.95 17.99 -13.89
C ASP A 328 9.62 17.07 -12.70
N THR A 329 9.79 17.56 -11.47
CA THR A 329 9.63 16.76 -10.25
C THR A 329 8.19 16.27 -10.00
N LYS A 330 7.19 16.79 -10.72
CA LYS A 330 5.80 16.27 -10.69
C LYS A 330 5.47 15.40 -11.91
N ILE A 331 6.45 14.98 -12.68
CA ILE A 331 6.30 13.74 -13.44
C ILE A 331 6.32 12.60 -12.41
N LEU A 332 5.34 11.71 -12.46
CA LEU A 332 5.20 10.53 -11.62
C LEU A 332 5.40 9.29 -12.50
N PRO A 333 6.63 8.75 -12.56
CA PRO A 333 6.91 7.46 -13.18
C PRO A 333 6.20 6.36 -12.39
N ILE A 334 5.42 5.55 -13.08
CA ILE A 334 4.75 4.40 -12.52
C ILE A 334 5.46 3.15 -13.03
N LEU A 335 6.38 2.62 -12.22
CA LEU A 335 7.20 1.45 -12.57
C LEU A 335 6.32 0.22 -12.75
N ALA A 336 6.32 -0.36 -13.96
CA ALA A 336 5.49 -1.50 -14.35
C ALA A 336 6.32 -2.60 -15.04
N PRO A 337 7.31 -3.20 -14.36
CA PRO A 337 8.26 -4.09 -15.02
C PRO A 337 7.59 -5.43 -15.31
N ILE A 338 7.28 -5.69 -16.59
CA ILE A 338 6.60 -6.92 -17.02
C ILE A 338 7.53 -7.97 -17.60
N ASP A 339 8.71 -7.59 -18.11
CA ASP A 339 9.62 -8.45 -18.89
C ASP A 339 10.86 -8.89 -18.10
N VAL A 340 10.73 -9.03 -16.78
CA VAL A 340 11.83 -9.39 -15.86
C VAL A 340 11.53 -10.64 -15.05
N CYS A 341 12.54 -11.16 -14.35
CA CYS A 341 12.49 -12.39 -13.57
C CYS A 341 11.31 -12.37 -12.62
N ARG A 342 10.35 -13.26 -12.82
CA ARG A 342 9.13 -13.34 -12.00
C ARG A 342 9.31 -14.19 -10.75
N ILE A 343 10.48 -14.82 -10.58
CA ILE A 343 10.76 -15.78 -9.51
C ILE A 343 11.49 -15.14 -8.33
N HIS A 344 12.54 -14.38 -8.62
CA HIS A 344 13.37 -13.77 -7.59
C HIS A 344 12.83 -12.40 -7.18
N ALA A 345 13.15 -11.99 -5.95
CA ALA A 345 12.83 -10.66 -5.44
C ALA A 345 14.00 -9.68 -5.66
N ILE A 346 13.74 -8.39 -5.45
CA ILE A 346 14.71 -7.29 -5.68
C ILE A 346 15.99 -7.37 -4.83
N ASP A 347 15.96 -8.12 -3.74
CA ASP A 347 17.10 -8.32 -2.83
C ASP A 347 18.03 -9.48 -3.24
N ASN A 348 17.70 -10.22 -4.30
CA ASN A 348 18.55 -11.30 -4.80
C ASN A 348 19.70 -10.73 -5.65
N SER A 349 20.91 -10.74 -5.09
CA SER A 349 22.13 -10.24 -5.75
C SER A 349 22.59 -11.07 -6.97
N PHE A 350 22.15 -12.32 -7.10
CA PHE A 350 22.48 -13.19 -8.24
C PHE A 350 21.52 -13.02 -9.42
N CYS A 351 20.39 -12.34 -9.23
CA CYS A 351 19.43 -12.11 -10.30
C CYS A 351 19.68 -10.75 -10.96
N TRP A 352 20.42 -10.75 -12.07
CA TRP A 352 20.81 -9.52 -12.77
C TRP A 352 19.59 -8.67 -13.19
N GLU A 353 18.49 -9.28 -13.63
CA GLU A 353 17.25 -8.57 -13.99
C GLU A 353 16.64 -7.82 -12.80
N ARG A 354 16.76 -8.38 -11.59
CA ARG A 354 16.27 -7.73 -10.36
C ARG A 354 17.21 -6.64 -9.88
N GLN A 355 18.52 -6.83 -10.01
CA GLN A 355 19.50 -5.74 -9.80
C GLN A 355 19.31 -4.61 -10.82
N TYR A 356 18.92 -4.94 -12.05
CA TYR A 356 18.62 -3.97 -13.09
C TYR A 356 17.39 -3.12 -12.75
N ILE A 357 16.29 -3.73 -12.31
CA ILE A 357 15.12 -2.99 -11.82
C ILE A 357 15.47 -2.13 -10.60
N ARG A 358 16.31 -2.65 -9.70
CA ARG A 358 16.80 -1.89 -8.55
C ARG A 358 17.52 -0.61 -9.00
N GLN A 359 18.44 -0.71 -9.96
CA GLN A 359 19.16 0.42 -10.52
C GLN A 359 18.19 1.44 -11.15
N ILE A 360 17.20 0.99 -11.93
CA ILE A 360 16.19 1.89 -12.54
C ILE A 360 15.43 2.69 -11.48
N VAL A 361 15.05 2.06 -10.35
CA VAL A 361 14.39 2.76 -9.24
C VAL A 361 15.32 3.80 -8.62
N GLU A 362 16.60 3.45 -8.41
CA GLU A 362 17.61 4.35 -7.86
C GLU A 362 17.89 5.53 -8.80
N ASP A 363 17.94 5.30 -10.11
CA ASP A 363 18.14 6.32 -11.15
C ASP A 363 16.98 7.32 -11.21
N TRP A 364 15.74 6.82 -11.21
CA TRP A 364 14.56 7.71 -11.15
C TRP A 364 14.54 8.52 -9.86
N LYS A 365 14.82 7.89 -8.71
CA LYS A 365 14.91 8.58 -7.42
C LYS A 365 15.98 9.67 -7.43
N ALA A 366 17.13 9.43 -8.06
CA ALA A 366 18.22 10.40 -8.16
C ALA A 366 17.82 11.66 -8.96
N LEU A 367 16.83 11.57 -9.85
CA LEU A 367 16.27 12.71 -10.58
C LEU A 367 15.28 13.55 -9.76
N GLY A 368 14.97 13.16 -8.53
CA GLY A 368 14.14 13.93 -7.59
C GLY A 368 12.63 13.81 -7.83
N VAL A 369 12.19 12.86 -8.66
CA VAL A 369 10.76 12.53 -8.84
C VAL A 369 10.26 11.60 -7.74
N ARG A 370 8.97 11.67 -7.44
CA ARG A 370 8.28 10.60 -6.70
C ARG A 370 7.90 9.49 -7.68
N MET A 371 7.73 8.27 -7.19
CA MET A 371 7.39 7.11 -8.01
C MET A 371 6.16 6.36 -7.46
N MET A 372 5.51 5.58 -8.31
CA MET A 372 4.50 4.60 -7.93
C MET A 372 4.87 3.24 -8.52
N TYR A 373 4.43 2.16 -7.87
CA TYR A 373 4.59 0.79 -8.38
C TYR A 373 3.28 0.27 -8.97
N ARG A 374 3.36 -0.25 -10.20
CA ARG A 374 2.31 -1.02 -10.88
C ARG A 374 2.79 -2.47 -10.98
N GLY A 375 2.29 -3.32 -10.10
CA GLY A 375 2.76 -4.71 -9.99
C GLY A 375 1.75 -5.75 -10.43
N TYR A 376 2.17 -7.02 -10.32
CA TYR A 376 1.33 -8.21 -10.49
C TYR A 376 1.60 -9.16 -9.32
N LEU A 377 0.57 -9.57 -8.59
CA LEU A 377 0.66 -10.61 -7.54
C LEU A 377 0.20 -11.98 -8.06
N PHE A 378 0.61 -12.29 -9.28
CA PHE A 378 0.48 -13.58 -9.92
C PHE A 378 1.56 -13.69 -11.00
N HIS A 379 1.78 -14.90 -11.53
CA HIS A 379 2.73 -15.10 -12.61
C HIS A 379 2.15 -14.55 -13.92
N LEU A 380 2.52 -13.34 -14.32
CA LEU A 380 1.90 -12.65 -15.47
C LEU A 380 1.97 -13.45 -16.79
N ALA A 381 3.07 -14.16 -17.03
CA ALA A 381 3.24 -14.96 -18.25
C ALA A 381 2.40 -16.26 -18.27
N ASP A 382 1.89 -16.69 -17.11
CA ASP A 382 0.93 -17.79 -16.99
C ASP A 382 0.15 -17.64 -15.68
N ALA A 383 -1.01 -17.00 -15.78
CA ALA A 383 -1.82 -16.65 -14.61
C ALA A 383 -2.44 -17.87 -13.90
N GLY A 384 -2.38 -19.06 -14.52
CA GLY A 384 -2.93 -20.30 -13.95
C GLY A 384 -1.94 -21.05 -13.06
N ILE A 385 -0.64 -20.77 -13.18
CA ILE A 385 0.39 -21.47 -12.40
C ILE A 385 0.31 -21.04 -10.92
N PRO A 386 0.17 -22.01 -9.98
CA PRO A 386 0.27 -21.72 -8.56
C PRO A 386 1.66 -21.19 -8.22
N PHE A 387 1.74 -19.88 -7.97
CA PHE A 387 3.00 -19.20 -7.73
C PHE A 387 2.89 -18.27 -6.52
N SER A 388 3.74 -18.51 -5.51
CA SER A 388 3.75 -17.72 -4.27
C SER A 388 4.59 -16.46 -4.43
N MET A 389 3.97 -15.31 -4.19
CA MET A 389 4.62 -14.00 -4.27
C MET A 389 5.13 -13.50 -2.91
N ILE A 390 5.09 -14.32 -1.85
CA ILE A 390 5.44 -13.91 -0.48
C ILE A 390 6.85 -13.31 -0.41
N ARG A 391 7.84 -13.96 -1.06
CA ARG A 391 9.23 -13.49 -1.05
C ARG A 391 9.38 -12.11 -1.67
N GLN A 392 8.71 -11.88 -2.80
CA GLN A 392 8.74 -10.59 -3.49
C GLN A 392 8.06 -9.51 -2.64
N VAL A 393 6.85 -9.76 -2.13
CA VAL A 393 6.15 -8.80 -1.28
C VAL A 393 6.98 -8.42 -0.06
N ARG A 394 7.56 -9.42 0.63
CA ARG A 394 8.43 -9.23 1.80
C ARG A 394 9.62 -8.31 1.51
N ALA A 395 10.29 -8.48 0.38
CA ALA A 395 11.51 -7.74 0.07
C ALA A 395 11.24 -6.39 -0.61
N GLU A 396 10.30 -6.37 -1.56
CA GLU A 396 10.11 -5.27 -2.50
C GLU A 396 9.34 -4.10 -1.89
N TYR A 397 8.26 -4.35 -1.15
CA TYR A 397 7.42 -3.27 -0.66
C TYR A 397 8.14 -2.42 0.41
N PRO A 398 8.84 -2.98 1.41
CA PRO A 398 9.67 -2.17 2.30
C PRO A 398 10.78 -1.43 1.55
N TYR A 399 11.34 -2.01 0.49
CA TYR A 399 12.32 -1.35 -0.37
C TYR A 399 11.70 -0.15 -1.11
N TYR A 400 10.56 -0.33 -1.75
CA TYR A 400 9.81 0.73 -2.44
C TYR A 400 9.46 1.89 -1.50
N HIS A 401 9.03 1.58 -0.28
CA HIS A 401 8.78 2.60 0.75
C HIS A 401 10.07 3.40 1.08
N ARG A 402 11.21 2.73 1.31
CA ARG A 402 12.51 3.41 1.53
C ARG A 402 12.97 4.22 0.32
N MET A 403 12.57 3.84 -0.88
CA MET A 403 12.84 4.59 -2.09
C MET A 403 11.91 5.81 -2.28
N GLY A 404 10.92 6.00 -1.41
CA GLY A 404 10.00 7.12 -1.48
C GLY A 404 8.87 6.92 -2.49
N MET A 405 8.57 5.66 -2.86
CA MET A 405 7.38 5.36 -3.65
C MET A 405 6.13 5.66 -2.85
N ILE A 406 5.19 6.40 -3.44
CA ILE A 406 4.00 6.91 -2.74
C ILE A 406 2.80 5.97 -2.80
N ALA A 407 2.79 5.05 -3.77
CA ALA A 407 1.65 4.17 -4.01
C ALA A 407 2.07 2.85 -4.63
N CYS A 408 1.26 1.82 -4.36
CA CYS A 408 1.29 0.54 -5.03
C CYS A 408 -0.11 0.23 -5.59
N ARG A 409 -0.19 0.02 -6.90
CA ARG A 409 -1.38 -0.51 -7.58
C ARG A 409 -1.02 -1.85 -8.20
N VAL A 410 -1.65 -2.92 -7.74
CA VAL A 410 -1.19 -4.26 -8.08
C VAL A 410 -2.32 -5.12 -8.60
N GLU A 411 -2.10 -5.67 -9.79
CA GLU A 411 -3.04 -6.58 -10.39
C GLU A 411 -3.00 -7.94 -9.73
N CYS A 412 -4.17 -8.50 -9.47
CA CYS A 412 -4.30 -9.76 -8.75
C CYS A 412 -5.18 -10.74 -9.52
N LYS A 413 -5.14 -12.00 -9.10
CA LYS A 413 -6.15 -12.99 -9.45
C LYS A 413 -6.87 -13.45 -8.18
N PRO A 414 -8.19 -13.66 -8.20
CA PRO A 414 -8.96 -14.08 -7.04
C PRO A 414 -8.74 -15.57 -6.68
N ALA A 415 -7.52 -16.08 -6.87
CA ALA A 415 -7.13 -17.45 -6.54
C ALA A 415 -6.64 -17.55 -5.10
N TRP A 416 -7.56 -17.34 -4.15
CA TRP A 416 -7.28 -17.20 -2.72
C TRP A 416 -6.59 -18.40 -2.08
N ALA A 417 -6.74 -19.60 -2.64
CA ALA A 417 -6.12 -20.82 -2.12
C ALA A 417 -4.58 -20.75 -2.09
N TYR A 418 -3.96 -20.12 -3.09
CA TYR A 418 -2.50 -20.01 -3.18
C TYR A 418 -1.98 -18.58 -3.22
N HIS A 419 -2.77 -17.59 -3.66
CA HIS A 419 -2.39 -16.18 -3.57
C HIS A 419 -2.78 -15.53 -2.23
N GLY A 420 -3.68 -16.13 -1.45
CA GLY A 420 -4.21 -15.56 -0.21
C GLY A 420 -3.14 -15.03 0.75
N PRO A 421 -2.11 -15.81 1.12
CA PRO A 421 -1.05 -15.32 2.00
C PRO A 421 -0.30 -14.11 1.44
N SER A 422 0.03 -14.10 0.13
CA SER A 422 0.71 -12.97 -0.50
C SER A 422 -0.16 -11.72 -0.63
N LEU A 423 -1.46 -11.89 -0.92
CA LEU A 423 -2.42 -10.77 -1.00
C LEU A 423 -2.63 -10.14 0.38
N TYR A 424 -2.81 -10.96 1.40
CA TYR A 424 -2.94 -10.49 2.78
C TYR A 424 -1.65 -9.80 3.23
N LEU A 425 -0.48 -10.42 3.01
CA LEU A 425 0.80 -9.81 3.33
C LEU A 425 0.98 -8.45 2.64
N ALA A 426 0.66 -8.36 1.34
CA ALA A 426 0.78 -7.12 0.58
C ALA A 426 -0.12 -6.02 1.15
N ALA A 427 -1.38 -6.33 1.47
CA ALA A 427 -2.30 -5.39 2.09
C ALA A 427 -1.76 -4.86 3.43
N ARG A 428 -1.22 -5.75 4.26
CA ARG A 428 -0.67 -5.39 5.58
C ARG A 428 0.61 -4.57 5.48
N ILE A 429 1.56 -4.96 4.62
CA ILE A 429 2.82 -4.21 4.42
C ILE A 429 2.57 -2.85 3.79
N MET A 430 1.57 -2.72 2.91
CA MET A 430 1.20 -1.43 2.34
C MET A 430 0.67 -0.44 3.39
N TRP A 431 0.11 -0.94 4.50
CA TRP A 431 -0.25 -0.14 5.65
C TRP A 431 0.95 0.13 6.57
N ASP A 432 1.71 -0.92 6.92
CA ASP A 432 2.89 -0.84 7.78
C ASP A 432 4.11 -1.53 7.13
N PRO A 433 4.97 -0.77 6.42
CA PRO A 433 6.16 -1.31 5.77
C PRO A 433 7.23 -1.84 6.74
N SER A 434 7.06 -1.61 8.05
CA SER A 434 7.98 -2.04 9.10
C SER A 434 7.52 -3.28 9.87
N LEU A 435 6.35 -3.83 9.51
CA LEU A 435 5.77 -4.96 10.24
C LEU A 435 6.68 -6.18 10.26
N ASN A 436 6.57 -6.99 11.31
CA ASN A 436 7.24 -8.28 11.38
C ASN A 436 6.51 -9.29 10.49
N VAL A 437 7.11 -9.61 9.33
CA VAL A 437 6.50 -10.48 8.33
C VAL A 437 6.34 -11.92 8.82
N ASP A 438 7.31 -12.44 9.57
CA ASP A 438 7.23 -13.81 10.08
C ASP A 438 6.10 -13.94 11.10
N ALA A 439 5.96 -12.97 12.01
CA ALA A 439 4.86 -12.94 12.97
C ALA A 439 3.49 -12.82 12.29
N LEU A 440 3.37 -12.01 11.24
CA LEU A 440 2.13 -11.87 10.47
C LEU A 440 1.75 -13.18 9.76
N LEU A 441 2.72 -13.83 9.12
CA LEU A 441 2.48 -15.11 8.45
C LEU A 441 2.19 -16.22 9.46
N ASP A 442 2.85 -16.24 10.61
CA ASP A 442 2.55 -17.18 11.69
C ASP A 442 1.12 -17.01 12.21
N ASP A 443 0.67 -15.77 12.39
CA ASP A 443 -0.72 -15.47 12.74
C ASP A 443 -1.70 -15.94 11.65
N TYR A 444 -1.39 -15.67 10.38
CA TYR A 444 -2.19 -16.12 9.22
C TYR A 444 -2.32 -17.64 9.20
N PHE A 445 -1.20 -18.36 9.17
CA PHE A 445 -1.22 -19.81 9.03
C PHE A 445 -1.85 -20.49 10.24
N THR A 446 -1.52 -20.04 11.46
CA THR A 446 -2.06 -20.61 12.69
C THR A 446 -3.57 -20.42 12.80
N LYS A 447 -4.08 -19.23 12.51
CA LYS A 447 -5.51 -18.93 12.71
C LYS A 447 -6.40 -19.33 11.53
N PHE A 448 -5.90 -19.25 10.30
CA PHE A 448 -6.68 -19.61 9.11
C PHE A 448 -6.67 -21.13 8.84
N TYR A 449 -5.51 -21.77 8.93
CA TYR A 449 -5.38 -23.21 8.66
C TYR A 449 -5.43 -24.09 9.91
N GLY A 450 -5.31 -23.50 11.11
CA GLY A 450 -5.48 -24.23 12.38
C GLY A 450 -4.53 -25.43 12.48
N PRO A 451 -5.04 -26.66 12.68
CA PRO A 451 -4.21 -27.88 12.73
C PRO A 451 -3.30 -28.10 11.51
N ALA A 452 -3.65 -27.53 10.35
CA ALA A 452 -2.85 -27.63 9.13
C ALA A 452 -1.81 -26.51 8.97
N ALA A 453 -1.60 -25.65 9.97
CA ALA A 453 -0.70 -24.50 9.87
C ALA A 453 0.74 -24.87 9.44
N LYS A 454 1.31 -25.92 10.04
CA LYS A 454 2.69 -26.34 9.75
C LYS A 454 2.90 -26.78 8.29
N PRO A 455 2.12 -27.74 7.73
CA PRO A 455 2.28 -28.11 6.32
C PRO A 455 1.85 -27.03 5.32
N MET A 456 0.99 -26.08 5.71
CA MET A 456 0.61 -24.96 4.84
C MET A 456 1.66 -23.84 4.80
N ARG A 457 2.49 -23.73 5.85
CA ARG A 457 3.60 -22.76 5.90
C ARG A 457 4.84 -23.21 5.13
N SER A 458 5.06 -24.53 5.04
CA SER A 458 6.31 -25.14 4.54
C SER A 458 6.52 -25.01 3.05
#